data_AF-A0A1Y3W846-F1
#
_entry.id   AF-A0A1Y3W846-F1
#
_cell.length_a   1.000
_cell.length_b   1.000
_cell.length_c   1.000
_cell.angle_alpha   90.00
_cell.angle_beta   90.00
_cell.angle_gamma   90.00
#
_symmetry.space_group_name_H-M   'P 1'
#
loop_
_entity.id
_entity.type
_entity.pdbx_description
1 polymer ?
#
loop_
_entity_poly.entity_id
_entity_poly.type
_entity_poly.pdbx_seq_one_letter_code
_entity_poly.pdbx_strand_id
1 'polypeptide(L)'
;MKRIIRDIVKYLLPLLCGVWLFWYVYQKLDVETIFQILKTDVNYFWVVLSMGVAVFSHIARALRWRLQLRALQINPSMRVLVNAIFGMYAMNLLFPRLGEVWRCGYVAQREKASFSKVLGSMVSDRLSDTVMVALLTLLVFFMQMKPFLRFLDENPSIEAGVRGVLTSVWLYVGIALCIVAVVWFFRTNSQSRFVQRIRGLMANVWAGFASIVTMHGKFQFIFYTLFIWFCYFMQLYLCIFAFPSTSHLTVPAVLLLYVLGSLGMGLPVQGGIGPWHLAVIAGLSYYGITGNEAGAFAFVAHGSQMVLIVLIGIYAFISMACDKKKPRGERVVEDIVTEIPESDRP
;
A
#
# COMPACT_ATOMS: atom_id res chain seq x y z
N MET A 1 12.94 19.54 -22.58
CA MET A 1 11.45 19.71 -22.63
C MET A 1 10.67 18.39 -22.48
N LYS A 2 10.88 17.36 -23.32
CA LYS A 2 10.16 16.06 -23.20
C LYS A 2 10.35 15.32 -21.85
N ARG A 3 11.55 15.36 -21.26
CA ARG A 3 11.83 14.79 -19.92
C ARG A 3 11.04 15.50 -18.81
N ILE A 4 11.06 16.84 -18.80
CA ILE A 4 10.33 17.68 -17.82
C ILE A 4 8.82 17.42 -17.91
N ILE A 5 8.24 17.41 -19.12
CA ILE A 5 6.82 17.12 -19.32
C ILE A 5 6.46 15.72 -18.84
N ARG A 6 7.29 14.71 -19.15
CA ARG A 6 7.10 13.33 -18.68
C ARG A 6 7.13 13.27 -17.14
N ASP A 7 8.06 13.98 -16.52
CA ASP A 7 8.23 13.94 -15.07
C ASP A 7 7.09 14.72 -14.37
N ILE A 8 6.65 15.86 -14.91
CA ILE A 8 5.45 16.58 -14.46
C ILE A 8 4.22 15.68 -14.55
N VAL A 9 3.98 15.05 -15.71
CA VAL A 9 2.83 14.14 -15.89
C VAL A 9 2.89 12.97 -14.91
N LYS A 10 4.08 12.41 -14.67
CA LYS A 10 4.27 11.27 -13.77
C LYS A 10 3.90 11.58 -12.31
N TYR A 11 4.08 12.82 -11.85
CA TYR A 11 3.79 13.21 -10.46
C TYR A 11 2.47 13.96 -10.31
N LEU A 12 2.16 14.88 -11.22
CA LEU A 12 0.97 15.72 -11.18
C LEU A 12 -0.31 14.93 -11.46
N LEU A 13 -0.27 13.97 -12.40
CA LEU A 13 -1.46 13.19 -12.76
C LEU A 13 -1.98 12.35 -11.59
N PRO A 14 -1.16 11.53 -10.89
CA PRO A 14 -1.54 10.88 -9.63
C PRO A 14 -2.20 11.79 -8.60
N LEU A 15 -1.63 12.98 -8.39
CA LEU A 15 -2.11 13.94 -7.41
C LEU A 15 -3.48 14.48 -7.81
N LEU A 16 -3.63 14.92 -9.07
CA LEU A 16 -4.89 15.41 -9.61
C LEU A 16 -5.97 14.33 -9.59
N CYS A 17 -5.64 13.08 -9.92
CA CYS A 17 -6.57 11.96 -9.81
C CYS A 17 -7.04 11.74 -8.37
N GLY A 18 -6.15 11.83 -7.39
CA GLY A 18 -6.52 11.71 -5.97
C GLY A 18 -7.42 12.83 -5.49
N VAL A 19 -7.06 14.07 -5.80
CA VAL A 19 -7.88 15.26 -5.49
C VAL A 19 -9.25 15.17 -6.16
N TRP A 20 -9.29 14.80 -7.44
CA TRP A 20 -10.54 14.66 -8.18
C TRP A 20 -11.42 13.54 -7.60
N LEU A 21 -10.87 12.37 -7.27
CA LEU A 21 -11.64 11.28 -6.66
C LEU A 21 -12.14 11.65 -5.26
N PHE A 22 -11.30 12.31 -4.46
CA PHE A 22 -11.72 12.81 -3.15
C PHE A 22 -12.87 13.81 -3.30
N TRP A 23 -12.72 14.82 -4.16
CA TRP A 23 -13.78 15.77 -4.44
C TRP A 23 -15.05 15.08 -4.98
N TYR A 24 -14.90 14.13 -5.90
CA TYR A 24 -16.02 13.39 -6.49
C TYR A 24 -16.87 12.65 -5.44
N VAL A 25 -16.21 12.08 -4.43
CA VAL A 25 -16.85 11.39 -3.31
C VAL A 25 -17.50 12.38 -2.35
N TYR A 26 -16.76 13.40 -1.91
CA TYR A 26 -17.21 14.29 -0.83
C TYR A 26 -18.12 15.43 -1.28
N GLN A 27 -18.15 15.81 -2.56
CA GLN A 27 -19.07 16.83 -3.08
C GLN A 27 -20.55 16.44 -2.94
N LYS A 28 -20.82 15.13 -2.82
CA LYS A 28 -22.17 14.57 -2.69
C LYS A 28 -22.63 14.48 -1.22
N LEU A 29 -21.75 14.84 -0.28
CA LEU A 29 -21.99 14.73 1.15
C LEU A 29 -22.19 16.12 1.76
N ASP A 30 -23.03 16.18 2.80
CA ASP A 30 -23.16 17.41 3.56
C ASP A 30 -22.01 17.52 4.58
N VAL A 31 -21.09 18.43 4.27
CA VAL A 31 -19.90 18.70 5.06
C VAL A 31 -20.27 19.18 6.46
N GLU A 32 -21.35 19.95 6.62
CA GLU A 32 -21.80 20.42 7.93
C GLU A 32 -22.22 19.26 8.81
N THR A 33 -23.05 18.35 8.28
CA THR A 33 -23.41 17.11 8.98
C THR A 33 -22.18 16.26 9.33
N ILE A 34 -21.20 16.11 8.42
CA ILE A 34 -19.96 15.40 8.75
C ILE A 34 -19.26 16.06 9.94
N PHE A 35 -19.11 17.39 9.95
CA PHE A 35 -18.51 18.10 11.07
C PHE A 35 -19.28 17.94 12.38
N GLN A 36 -20.61 17.82 12.34
CA GLN A 36 -21.39 17.53 13.54
C GLN A 36 -21.10 16.11 14.06
N ILE A 37 -21.11 15.10 13.18
CA ILE A 37 -20.76 13.71 13.54
C ILE A 37 -19.38 13.66 14.20
N LEU A 38 -18.39 14.37 13.63
CA LEU A 38 -17.03 14.44 14.19
C LEU A 38 -16.97 15.02 15.60
N LYS A 39 -17.93 15.86 15.99
CA LYS A 39 -18.00 16.48 17.31
C LYS A 39 -18.78 15.65 18.32
N THR A 40 -19.89 15.04 17.91
CA THR A 40 -20.85 14.42 18.83
C THR A 40 -20.71 12.92 18.94
N ASP A 41 -20.34 12.24 17.85
CA ASP A 41 -20.54 10.79 17.73
C ASP A 41 -19.22 10.01 17.73
N VAL A 42 -18.08 10.70 17.55
CA VAL A 42 -16.76 10.05 17.43
C VAL A 42 -16.10 9.85 18.79
N ASN A 43 -15.88 8.58 19.15
CA ASN A 43 -15.02 8.24 20.26
C ASN A 43 -13.54 8.20 19.83
N TYR A 44 -12.83 9.31 20.07
CA TYR A 44 -11.43 9.48 19.68
C TYR A 44 -10.44 8.55 20.41
N PHE A 45 -10.84 7.89 21.51
CA PHE A 45 -9.99 6.89 22.16
C PHE A 45 -9.61 5.77 21.20
N TRP A 46 -10.58 5.24 20.45
CA TRP A 46 -10.36 4.17 19.47
C TRP A 46 -9.50 4.63 18.28
N VAL A 47 -9.64 5.89 17.88
CA VAL A 47 -8.82 6.51 16.83
C VAL A 47 -7.36 6.59 17.26
N VAL A 48 -7.09 7.08 18.47
CA VAL A 48 -5.73 7.17 19.03
C VAL A 48 -5.14 5.78 19.25
N LEU A 49 -5.93 4.82 19.73
CA LEU A 49 -5.49 3.44 19.90
C LEU A 49 -5.12 2.80 18.55
N SER A 50 -5.92 3.03 17.50
CA SER A 50 -5.62 2.63 16.12
C SER A 50 -4.29 3.22 15.64
N MET A 51 -4.05 4.52 15.87
CA MET A 51 -2.76 5.16 15.54
C MET A 51 -1.59 4.51 16.31
N GLY A 52 -1.78 4.13 17.57
CA GLY A 52 -0.78 3.38 18.34
C GLY A 52 -0.43 2.04 17.68
N VAL A 53 -1.44 1.28 17.24
CA VAL A 53 -1.26 0.02 16.50
C VAL A 53 -0.50 0.24 15.19
N ALA A 54 -0.74 1.35 14.51
CA ALA A 54 -0.02 1.71 13.29
C ALA A 54 1.48 1.93 13.52
N VAL A 55 1.87 2.56 14.63
CA VAL A 55 3.29 2.70 14.99
C VAL A 55 3.97 1.33 15.12
N PHE A 56 3.32 0.36 15.77
CA PHE A 56 3.87 -1.00 15.89
C PHE A 56 4.04 -1.68 14.53
N SER A 57 3.12 -1.47 13.59
CA SER A 57 3.25 -1.99 12.22
C SER A 57 4.50 -1.43 11.51
N HIS A 58 4.80 -0.14 11.69
CA HIS A 58 5.96 0.51 11.09
C HIS A 58 7.28 0.04 11.73
N ILE A 59 7.30 -0.14 13.06
CA ILE A 59 8.44 -0.70 13.78
C ILE A 59 8.68 -2.16 13.35
N ALA A 60 7.64 -2.97 13.24
CA ALA A 60 7.74 -4.35 12.75
C ALA A 60 8.27 -4.39 11.31
N ARG A 61 7.91 -3.41 10.46
CA ARG A 61 8.48 -3.28 9.12
C ARG A 61 9.98 -2.98 9.14
N ALA A 62 10.44 -2.14 10.06
CA ALA A 62 11.87 -1.91 10.28
C ALA A 62 12.60 -3.19 10.74
N LEU A 63 12.00 -3.95 11.67
CA LEU A 63 12.56 -5.24 12.14
C LEU A 63 12.63 -6.28 11.01
N ARG A 64 11.56 -6.38 10.21
CA ARG A 64 11.50 -7.28 9.04
C ARG A 64 12.59 -6.94 8.02
N TRP A 65 12.73 -5.66 7.69
CA TRP A 65 13.75 -5.19 6.74
C TRP A 65 15.18 -5.41 7.27
N ARG A 66 15.39 -5.33 8.60
CA ARG A 66 16.67 -5.65 9.23
C ARG A 66 17.15 -7.06 8.90
N LEU A 67 16.25 -8.05 8.86
CA LEU A 67 16.60 -9.43 8.54
C LEU A 67 17.18 -9.54 7.12
N GLN A 68 16.55 -8.85 6.17
CA GLN A 68 17.00 -8.81 4.77
C GLN A 68 18.36 -8.12 4.63
N LEU A 69 18.56 -6.99 5.32
CA LEU A 69 19.84 -6.30 5.29
C LEU A 69 20.96 -7.12 5.93
N ARG A 70 20.67 -7.85 7.01
CA ARG A 70 21.61 -8.77 7.64
C ARG A 70 22.05 -9.89 6.71
N ALA A 71 21.14 -10.42 5.89
CA ALA A 71 21.48 -11.40 4.86
C ALA A 71 22.47 -10.87 3.82
N LEU A 72 22.48 -9.54 3.62
CA LEU A 72 23.43 -8.83 2.76
C LEU A 72 24.68 -8.34 3.51
N GLN A 73 24.89 -8.79 4.76
CA GLN A 73 25.98 -8.35 5.64
C GLN A 73 25.94 -6.86 6.00
N ILE A 74 24.75 -6.25 5.99
CA ILE A 74 24.51 -4.85 6.36
C ILE A 74 23.79 -4.84 7.71
N ASN A 75 24.38 -4.20 8.73
CA ASN A 75 23.97 -4.31 10.14
C ASN A 75 23.53 -2.98 10.77
N PRO A 76 22.51 -2.29 10.23
CA PRO A 76 22.06 -1.03 10.79
C PRO A 76 21.45 -1.18 12.16
N SER A 77 21.64 -0.15 12.97
CA SER A 77 20.98 -0.01 14.28
C SER A 77 19.46 0.13 14.11
N MET A 78 18.71 -0.26 15.14
CA MET A 78 17.25 -0.16 15.12
C MET A 78 16.77 1.28 14.94
N ARG A 79 17.46 2.26 15.55
CA ARG A 79 17.14 3.69 15.39
C ARG A 79 17.27 4.15 13.93
N VAL A 80 18.33 3.72 13.24
CA VAL A 80 18.53 4.03 11.82
C VAL A 80 17.39 3.45 10.99
N LEU A 81 17.02 2.19 11.22
CA LEU A 81 15.93 1.57 10.46
C LEU A 81 14.55 2.18 10.74
N VAL A 82 14.23 2.47 11.99
CA VAL A 82 12.97 3.13 12.36
C VAL A 82 12.89 4.52 11.72
N ASN A 83 13.95 5.33 11.82
CA ASN A 83 14.01 6.64 11.16
C ASN A 83 13.88 6.51 9.63
N ALA A 84 14.50 5.49 9.03
CA ALA A 84 14.41 5.25 7.59
C ALA A 84 12.98 4.89 7.14
N ILE A 85 12.28 4.06 7.91
CA ILE A 85 10.88 3.68 7.62
C ILE A 85 9.94 4.86 7.87
N PHE A 86 10.05 5.55 9.00
CA PHE A 86 9.19 6.71 9.29
C PHE A 86 9.41 7.84 8.28
N GLY A 87 10.66 8.12 7.94
CA GLY A 87 11.03 9.07 6.89
C GLY A 87 10.55 8.64 5.50
N MET A 88 10.56 7.33 5.16
CA MET A 88 9.93 6.84 3.93
C MET A 88 8.45 7.25 3.88
N TYR A 89 7.69 6.96 4.93
CA TYR A 89 6.25 7.24 4.94
C TYR A 89 5.97 8.74 4.81
N ALA A 90 6.72 9.57 5.53
CA ALA A 90 6.64 11.03 5.41
C ALA A 90 7.00 11.52 3.99
N MET A 91 8.06 10.97 3.38
CA MET A 91 8.44 11.30 2.01
C MET A 91 7.39 10.86 0.99
N ASN A 92 6.76 9.70 1.20
CA ASN A 92 5.67 9.22 0.35
C ASN A 92 4.38 10.03 0.49
N LEU A 93 4.22 10.76 1.60
CA LEU A 93 3.16 11.74 1.77
C LEU A 93 3.43 13.04 1.00
N LEU A 94 4.69 13.40 0.74
CA LEU A 94 5.08 14.60 -0.02
C LEU A 94 5.24 14.32 -1.51
N PHE A 95 5.85 13.19 -1.85
CA PHE A 95 6.20 12.83 -3.20
C PHE A 95 5.82 11.37 -3.49
N PRO A 96 5.04 11.10 -4.55
CA PRO A 96 4.66 9.74 -4.90
C PRO A 96 5.87 8.83 -5.11
N ARG A 97 5.99 7.78 -4.28
CA ARG A 97 6.94 6.67 -4.42
C ARG A 97 8.43 7.06 -4.36
N LEU A 98 8.76 8.24 -3.83
CA LEU A 98 10.17 8.65 -3.61
C LEU A 98 10.70 8.20 -2.25
N GLY A 99 9.84 7.94 -1.27
CA GLY A 99 10.23 7.51 0.05
C GLY A 99 11.00 6.19 0.05
N GLU A 100 10.65 5.27 -0.87
CA GLU A 100 11.37 4.00 -1.05
C GLU A 100 12.83 4.21 -1.41
N VAL A 101 13.07 5.09 -2.38
CA VAL A 101 14.42 5.44 -2.84
C VAL A 101 15.17 6.15 -1.71
N TRP A 102 14.50 7.10 -1.06
CA TRP A 102 15.07 7.87 0.04
C TRP A 102 15.53 6.98 1.21
N ARG A 103 14.71 6.01 1.67
CA ARG A 103 15.12 5.11 2.78
C ARG A 103 16.35 4.28 2.44
N CYS A 104 16.49 3.85 1.19
CA CYS A 104 17.62 3.07 0.73
C CYS A 104 18.88 3.93 0.69
N GLY A 105 18.79 5.16 0.20
CA GLY A 105 19.88 6.13 0.22
C GLY A 105 20.33 6.43 1.64
N TYR A 106 19.38 6.69 2.54
CA TYR A 106 19.65 6.98 3.95
C TYR A 106 20.40 5.84 4.66
N VAL A 107 19.98 4.58 4.47
CA VAL A 107 20.67 3.42 5.05
C VAL A 107 22.01 3.15 4.37
N ALA A 108 22.07 3.22 3.03
CA ALA A 108 23.30 3.02 2.27
C ALA A 108 24.41 3.98 2.71
N GLN A 109 24.07 5.26 2.86
CA GLN A 109 25.02 6.29 3.31
C GLN A 109 25.51 6.04 4.74
N ARG A 110 24.63 5.67 5.66
CA ARG A 110 24.98 5.47 7.08
C ARG A 110 25.76 4.18 7.34
N GLU A 111 25.44 3.13 6.61
CA GLU A 111 26.11 1.83 6.73
C GLU A 111 27.27 1.66 5.75
N LYS A 112 27.61 2.71 4.97
CA LYS A 112 28.64 2.67 3.91
C LYS A 112 28.47 1.48 2.96
N ALA A 113 27.22 1.17 2.63
CA ALA A 113 26.85 0.07 1.77
C ALA A 113 26.51 0.58 0.36
N SER A 114 26.68 -0.28 -0.65
CA SER A 114 26.23 0.03 -2.02
C SER A 114 24.71 0.26 -2.04
N PHE A 115 24.29 1.39 -2.63
CA PHE A 115 22.88 1.72 -2.80
C PHE A 115 22.12 0.61 -3.52
N SER A 116 22.68 0.05 -4.60
CA SER A 116 22.08 -1.04 -5.37
C SER A 116 21.81 -2.30 -4.55
N LYS A 117 22.71 -2.64 -3.59
CA LYS A 117 22.49 -3.76 -2.66
C LYS A 117 21.32 -3.49 -1.73
N VAL A 118 21.27 -2.30 -1.12
CA VAL A 118 20.19 -1.89 -0.21
C VAL A 118 18.86 -1.81 -0.96
N LEU A 119 18.85 -1.27 -2.18
CA LEU A 119 17.68 -1.19 -3.04
C LEU A 119 17.17 -2.60 -3.41
N GLY A 120 18.08 -3.52 -3.75
CA GLY A 120 17.74 -4.92 -4.06
C GLY A 120 17.01 -5.64 -2.93
N SER A 121 17.35 -5.34 -1.66
CA SER A 121 16.65 -5.91 -0.49
C SER A 121 15.16 -5.59 -0.45
N MET A 122 14.73 -4.46 -1.05
CA MET A 122 13.33 -4.04 -1.04
C MET A 122 12.42 -4.89 -1.92
N VAL A 123 12.97 -5.59 -2.92
CA VAL A 123 12.17 -6.37 -3.87
C VAL A 123 11.39 -7.44 -3.12
N SER A 124 12.09 -8.20 -2.27
CA SER A 124 11.51 -9.24 -1.41
C SER A 124 10.48 -8.65 -0.43
N ASP A 125 10.73 -7.44 0.04
CA ASP A 125 9.84 -6.66 0.92
C ASP A 125 8.48 -6.35 0.27
N ARG A 126 8.50 -5.96 -1.01
CA ARG A 126 7.29 -5.63 -1.80
C ARG A 126 6.57 -6.87 -2.28
N LEU A 127 7.33 -7.90 -2.63
CA LEU A 127 6.77 -9.17 -3.07
C LEU A 127 5.97 -9.82 -1.95
N SER A 128 6.49 -9.87 -0.72
CA SER A 128 5.76 -10.43 0.43
C SER A 128 4.46 -9.68 0.69
N ASP A 129 4.47 -8.35 0.59
CA ASP A 129 3.26 -7.54 0.81
C ASP A 129 2.23 -7.79 -0.31
N THR A 130 2.67 -7.89 -1.57
CA THR A 130 1.77 -8.18 -2.70
C THR A 130 1.13 -9.57 -2.57
N VAL A 131 1.91 -10.58 -2.18
CA VAL A 131 1.41 -11.94 -1.93
C VAL A 131 0.38 -11.93 -0.81
N MET A 132 0.62 -11.19 0.28
CA MET A 132 -0.32 -11.09 1.39
C MET A 132 -1.63 -10.40 0.99
N VAL A 133 -1.60 -9.32 0.21
CA VAL A 133 -2.83 -8.72 -0.36
C VAL A 133 -3.60 -9.76 -1.16
N ALA A 134 -2.93 -10.50 -2.04
CA ALA A 134 -3.57 -11.50 -2.88
C ALA A 134 -4.22 -12.62 -2.05
N LEU A 135 -3.51 -13.13 -1.04
CA LEU A 135 -4.03 -14.15 -0.13
C LEU A 135 -5.23 -13.65 0.68
N LEU A 136 -5.17 -12.44 1.22
CA LEU A 136 -6.30 -11.84 1.95
C LEU A 136 -7.48 -11.57 1.03
N THR A 137 -7.23 -11.15 -0.22
CA THR A 137 -8.28 -10.93 -1.22
C THR A 137 -8.99 -12.24 -1.54
N LEU A 138 -8.25 -13.33 -1.75
CA LEU A 138 -8.82 -14.66 -1.96
C LEU A 138 -9.61 -15.14 -0.74
N LEU A 139 -9.07 -14.96 0.46
CA LEU A 139 -9.77 -15.32 1.70
C LEU A 139 -11.10 -14.57 1.82
N VAL A 140 -11.08 -13.25 1.64
CA VAL A 140 -12.28 -12.41 1.71
C VAL A 140 -13.28 -12.77 0.62
N PHE A 141 -12.80 -13.05 -0.60
CA PHE A 141 -13.65 -13.51 -1.69
C PHE A 141 -14.48 -14.71 -1.25
N PHE A 142 -13.85 -15.77 -0.71
CA PHE A 142 -14.59 -16.94 -0.22
C PHE A 142 -15.49 -16.64 0.99
N MET A 143 -15.05 -15.80 1.93
CA MET A 143 -15.83 -15.45 3.12
C MET A 143 -17.06 -14.61 2.82
N GLN A 144 -16.99 -13.72 1.82
CA GLN A 144 -18.04 -12.75 1.50
C GLN A 144 -19.00 -13.20 0.40
N MET A 145 -18.87 -14.43 -0.10
CA MET A 145 -19.80 -14.96 -1.12
C MET A 145 -21.26 -14.91 -0.66
N LYS A 146 -21.58 -15.29 0.59
CA LYS A 146 -22.98 -15.31 1.06
C LYS A 146 -23.60 -13.91 1.17
N PRO A 147 -22.96 -12.93 1.83
CA PRO A 147 -23.49 -11.57 1.82
C PRO A 147 -23.55 -10.99 0.40
N PHE A 148 -22.69 -11.44 -0.52
CA PHE A 148 -22.62 -10.88 -1.88
C PHE A 148 -23.84 -11.27 -2.69
N LEU A 149 -24.24 -12.54 -2.56
CA LEU A 149 -25.49 -13.02 -3.12
C LEU A 149 -26.70 -12.25 -2.58
N ARG A 150 -26.76 -11.96 -1.27
CA ARG A 150 -27.85 -11.15 -0.70
C ARG A 150 -27.88 -9.73 -1.28
N PHE A 151 -26.72 -9.09 -1.42
CA PHE A 151 -26.65 -7.77 -2.04
C PHE A 151 -27.13 -7.79 -3.50
N LEU A 152 -26.83 -8.86 -4.25
CA LEU A 152 -27.36 -9.01 -5.61
C LEU A 152 -28.89 -9.17 -5.59
N ASP A 153 -29.44 -9.99 -4.68
CA ASP A 153 -30.89 -10.18 -4.52
C ASP A 153 -31.59 -8.83 -4.20
N GLU A 154 -30.95 -7.98 -3.41
CA GLU A 154 -31.45 -6.64 -3.04
C GLU A 154 -31.24 -5.59 -4.15
N ASN A 155 -30.40 -5.87 -5.16
CA ASN A 155 -30.07 -4.94 -6.25
C ASN A 155 -30.24 -5.60 -7.64
N PRO A 156 -31.49 -5.75 -8.13
CA PRO A 156 -31.81 -6.52 -9.34
C PRO A 156 -31.11 -6.03 -10.61
N SER A 157 -30.81 -4.73 -10.71
CA SER A 157 -30.07 -4.14 -11.84
C SER A 157 -28.61 -4.63 -11.89
N ILE A 158 -27.98 -4.80 -10.73
CA ILE A 158 -26.62 -5.30 -10.60
C ILE A 158 -26.61 -6.81 -10.81
N GLU A 159 -27.57 -7.54 -10.22
CA GLU A 159 -27.75 -8.98 -10.43
C GLU A 159 -27.87 -9.33 -11.92
N ALA A 160 -28.74 -8.63 -12.65
CA ALA A 160 -28.93 -8.83 -14.08
C ALA A 160 -27.64 -8.62 -14.88
N GLY A 161 -26.85 -7.59 -14.53
CA GLY A 161 -25.55 -7.34 -15.14
C GLY A 161 -24.53 -8.46 -14.86
N VAL A 162 -24.42 -8.88 -13.60
CA VAL A 162 -23.53 -9.98 -13.19
C VAL A 162 -23.93 -11.29 -13.86
N ARG A 163 -25.22 -11.62 -13.87
CA ARG A 163 -25.74 -12.82 -14.53
C ARG A 163 -25.51 -12.78 -16.04
N GLY A 164 -25.66 -11.62 -16.66
CA GLY A 164 -25.36 -11.42 -18.08
C GLY A 164 -23.89 -11.68 -18.41
N VAL A 165 -22.97 -11.26 -17.55
CA VAL A 165 -21.53 -11.58 -17.71
C VAL A 165 -21.26 -13.06 -17.49
N LEU A 166 -21.80 -13.66 -16.41
CA LEU A 166 -21.56 -15.06 -16.06
C LEU A 166 -22.12 -16.04 -17.09
N THR A 167 -23.23 -15.70 -17.74
CA THR A 167 -23.85 -16.54 -18.78
C THR A 167 -23.32 -16.22 -20.19
N SER A 168 -22.50 -15.18 -20.34
CA SER A 168 -21.94 -14.78 -21.63
C SER A 168 -20.94 -15.80 -22.16
N VAL A 169 -21.17 -16.28 -23.38
CA VAL A 169 -20.22 -17.14 -24.11
C VAL A 169 -18.84 -16.47 -24.22
N TRP A 170 -18.78 -15.14 -24.34
CA TRP A 170 -17.54 -14.38 -24.44
C TRP A 170 -16.69 -14.45 -23.18
N LEU A 171 -17.29 -14.60 -21.99
CA LEU A 171 -16.54 -14.81 -20.76
C LEU A 171 -15.76 -16.13 -20.84
N TYR A 172 -16.42 -17.21 -21.23
CA TYR A 172 -15.79 -18.53 -21.34
C TYR A 172 -14.77 -18.61 -22.48
N VAL A 173 -15.04 -17.96 -23.62
CA VAL A 173 -14.06 -17.81 -24.71
C VAL A 173 -12.84 -17.02 -24.22
N GLY A 174 -13.04 -15.93 -23.48
CA GLY A 174 -11.96 -15.16 -22.86
C GLY A 174 -11.12 -15.99 -21.87
N ILE A 175 -11.77 -16.77 -21.01
CA ILE A 175 -11.09 -17.67 -20.06
C ILE A 175 -10.28 -18.73 -20.83
N ALA A 176 -10.87 -19.37 -21.84
CA ALA A 176 -10.20 -20.38 -22.66
C ALA A 176 -8.98 -19.80 -23.40
N LEU A 177 -9.12 -18.61 -24.01
CA LEU A 177 -8.01 -17.91 -24.65
C LEU A 177 -6.92 -17.52 -23.65
N CYS A 178 -7.28 -17.07 -22.45
CA CYS A 178 -6.32 -16.81 -21.37
C CYS A 178 -5.55 -18.08 -20.98
N ILE A 179 -6.23 -19.21 -20.80
CA ILE A 179 -5.58 -20.49 -20.50
C ILE A 179 -4.62 -20.90 -21.63
N VAL A 180 -5.07 -20.84 -22.89
CA VAL A 180 -4.23 -21.15 -24.06
C VAL A 180 -3.02 -20.21 -24.13
N ALA A 181 -3.21 -18.91 -23.93
CA ALA A 181 -2.14 -17.93 -23.94
C ALA A 181 -1.12 -18.19 -22.82
N VAL A 182 -1.57 -18.54 -21.61
CA VAL A 182 -0.71 -18.91 -20.48
C VAL A 182 0.07 -20.19 -20.79
N VAL A 183 -0.59 -21.25 -21.24
CA VAL A 183 0.05 -22.52 -21.60
C VAL A 183 1.07 -22.31 -22.73
N TRP A 184 0.69 -21.58 -23.77
CA TRP A 184 1.60 -21.21 -24.86
C TRP A 184 2.79 -20.40 -24.35
N PHE A 185 2.57 -19.42 -23.47
CA PHE A 185 3.63 -18.57 -22.92
C PHE A 185 4.68 -19.38 -22.13
N PHE A 186 4.25 -20.40 -21.38
CA PHE A 186 5.17 -21.28 -20.64
C PHE A 186 5.85 -22.33 -21.53
N ARG A 187 5.21 -22.78 -22.62
CA ARG A 187 5.78 -23.80 -23.53
C ARG A 187 6.56 -23.24 -24.72
N THR A 188 6.34 -21.99 -25.09
CA THR A 188 6.98 -21.38 -26.27
C THR A 188 8.49 -21.23 -26.05
N ASN A 189 9.31 -21.44 -27.08
CA ASN A 189 10.74 -21.07 -27.03
C ASN A 189 11.01 -19.72 -27.72
N SER A 190 9.95 -18.88 -27.81
CA SER A 190 9.99 -17.60 -28.50
C SER A 190 11.07 -16.67 -27.94
N GLN A 191 11.94 -16.19 -28.83
CA GLN A 191 12.96 -15.18 -28.56
C GLN A 191 12.43 -13.74 -28.68
N SER A 192 11.10 -13.57 -28.74
CA SER A 192 10.50 -12.23 -28.78
C SER A 192 10.92 -11.41 -27.56
N ARG A 193 11.29 -10.14 -27.81
CA ARG A 193 11.68 -9.19 -26.76
C ARG A 193 10.63 -9.07 -25.65
N PHE A 194 9.34 -9.21 -25.98
CA PHE A 194 8.25 -9.17 -25.01
C PHE A 194 8.23 -10.41 -24.11
N VAL A 195 8.33 -11.61 -24.69
CA VAL A 195 8.33 -12.88 -23.95
C VAL A 195 9.54 -12.97 -23.02
N GLN A 196 10.73 -12.61 -23.51
CA GLN A 196 11.94 -12.58 -22.69
C GLN A 196 11.84 -11.56 -21.54
N ARG A 197 11.23 -10.39 -21.77
CA ARG A 197 11.04 -9.38 -20.71
C ARG A 197 10.12 -9.87 -19.60
N ILE A 198 9.01 -10.54 -19.94
CA ILE A 198 8.12 -11.13 -18.93
C ILE A 198 8.83 -12.27 -18.19
N ARG A 199 9.52 -13.17 -18.90
CA ARG A 199 10.30 -14.24 -18.26
C ARG A 199 11.36 -13.70 -17.31
N GLY A 200 12.09 -12.65 -17.70
CA GLY A 200 13.04 -11.98 -16.82
C GLY A 200 12.37 -11.39 -15.58
N LEU A 201 11.20 -10.78 -15.73
CA LEU A 201 10.42 -10.27 -14.58
C LEU A 201 10.01 -11.41 -13.64
N MET A 202 9.53 -12.54 -14.18
CA MET A 202 9.20 -13.73 -13.39
C MET A 202 10.43 -14.34 -12.70
N ALA A 203 11.58 -14.42 -13.37
CA ALA A 203 12.82 -14.91 -12.78
C ALA A 203 13.27 -14.00 -11.62
N ASN A 204 13.15 -12.68 -11.77
CA ASN A 204 13.45 -11.73 -10.71
C ASN A 204 12.49 -11.87 -9.52
N VAL A 205 11.20 -12.07 -9.77
CA VAL A 205 10.21 -12.36 -8.73
C VAL A 205 10.54 -13.66 -8.00
N TRP A 206 10.87 -14.72 -8.74
CA TRP A 206 11.27 -16.00 -8.17
C TRP A 206 12.57 -15.88 -7.35
N ALA A 207 13.57 -15.16 -7.84
CA ALA A 207 14.80 -14.90 -7.10
C ALA A 207 14.53 -14.13 -5.80
N GLY A 208 13.62 -13.15 -5.83
CA GLY A 208 13.15 -12.45 -4.63
C GLY A 208 12.48 -13.40 -3.63
N PHE A 209 11.59 -14.27 -4.08
CA PHE A 209 10.95 -15.27 -3.22
C PHE A 209 11.95 -16.28 -2.65
N ALA A 210 12.80 -16.85 -3.51
CA ALA A 210 13.85 -17.77 -3.13
C ALA A 210 14.77 -17.16 -2.07
N SER A 211 15.13 -15.88 -2.21
CA SER A 211 15.97 -15.18 -1.23
C SER A 211 15.36 -15.16 0.18
N ILE A 212 14.03 -15.02 0.30
CA ILE A 212 13.33 -15.05 1.60
C ILE A 212 13.38 -16.46 2.19
N VAL A 213 13.16 -17.48 1.36
CA VAL A 213 13.10 -18.88 1.79
C VAL A 213 14.47 -19.41 2.24
N THR A 214 15.55 -18.95 1.60
CA THR A 214 16.93 -19.34 1.93
C THR A 214 17.58 -18.48 3.01
N MET A 215 16.94 -17.38 3.44
CA MET A 215 17.49 -16.45 4.42
C MET A 215 17.51 -17.03 5.83
N HIS A 216 18.57 -16.70 6.60
CA HIS A 216 18.58 -16.92 8.03
C HIS A 216 17.52 -16.04 8.74
N GLY A 217 16.70 -16.63 9.60
CA GLY A 217 15.59 -15.92 10.26
C GLY A 217 14.30 -15.85 9.44
N LYS A 218 14.10 -16.70 8.42
CA LYS A 218 12.86 -16.78 7.61
C LYS A 218 11.56 -16.88 8.44
N PHE A 219 11.57 -17.59 9.57
CA PHE A 219 10.39 -17.68 10.44
C PHE A 219 10.08 -16.34 11.12
N GLN A 220 11.10 -15.58 11.53
CA GLN A 220 10.91 -14.22 12.05
C GLN A 220 10.39 -13.30 10.95
N PHE A 221 10.85 -13.46 9.71
CA PHE A 221 10.34 -12.70 8.57
C PHE A 221 8.84 -12.97 8.33
N ILE A 222 8.42 -14.23 8.36
CA ILE A 222 7.00 -14.62 8.24
C ILE A 222 6.19 -14.05 9.40
N PHE A 223 6.69 -14.20 10.64
CA PHE A 223 6.03 -13.63 11.82
C PHE A 223 5.83 -12.12 11.69
N TYR A 224 6.88 -11.36 11.35
CA TYR A 224 6.74 -9.91 11.15
C TYR A 224 5.82 -9.58 9.99
N THR A 225 5.80 -10.37 8.93
CA THR A 225 4.85 -10.18 7.82
C THR A 225 3.42 -10.31 8.36
N LEU A 226 3.07 -11.43 8.98
CA LEU A 226 1.75 -11.66 9.55
C LEU A 226 1.37 -10.59 10.58
N PHE A 227 2.31 -10.20 11.45
CA PHE A 227 2.10 -9.17 12.45
C PHE A 227 1.83 -7.78 11.84
N ILE A 228 2.56 -7.39 10.79
CA ILE A 228 2.31 -6.13 10.07
C ILE A 228 0.88 -6.11 9.50
N TRP A 229 0.48 -7.19 8.82
CA TRP A 229 -0.85 -7.32 8.23
C TRP A 229 -1.95 -7.38 9.29
N PHE A 230 -1.71 -8.06 10.40
CA PHE A 230 -2.60 -8.06 11.57
C PHE A 230 -2.77 -6.65 12.14
N CYS A 231 -1.67 -5.89 12.32
CA CYS A 231 -1.74 -4.50 12.78
C CYS A 231 -2.51 -3.62 11.80
N TYR A 232 -2.30 -3.77 10.48
CA TYR A 232 -3.05 -3.02 9.47
C TYR A 232 -4.55 -3.32 9.51
N PHE A 233 -4.93 -4.59 9.66
CA PHE A 233 -6.33 -4.95 9.89
C PHE A 233 -6.86 -4.34 11.21
N MET A 234 -6.09 -4.45 12.29
CA MET A 234 -6.49 -3.95 13.61
C MET A 234 -6.66 -2.43 13.66
N GLN A 235 -5.90 -1.66 12.88
CA GLN A 235 -6.12 -0.22 12.75
C GLN A 235 -7.55 0.08 12.30
N LEU A 236 -8.03 -0.61 11.26
CA LEU A 236 -9.38 -0.43 10.75
C LEU A 236 -10.43 -1.03 11.69
N TYR A 237 -10.16 -2.20 12.27
CA TYR A 237 -11.04 -2.86 13.23
C TYR A 237 -11.24 -2.06 14.51
N LEU A 238 -10.22 -1.38 15.02
CA LEU A 238 -10.38 -0.48 16.15
C LEU A 238 -11.18 0.77 15.76
N CYS A 239 -10.93 1.31 14.56
CA CYS A 239 -11.64 2.49 14.08
C CYS A 239 -13.16 2.27 13.95
N ILE A 240 -13.66 1.06 13.68
CA ILE A 240 -15.12 0.82 13.61
C ILE A 240 -15.83 1.06 14.94
N PHE A 241 -15.13 0.93 16.08
CA PHE A 241 -15.68 1.26 17.40
C PHE A 241 -15.67 2.75 17.71
N ALA A 242 -15.04 3.58 16.86
CA ALA A 242 -15.07 5.02 17.02
C ALA A 242 -16.44 5.61 16.66
N PHE A 243 -17.29 4.90 15.90
CA PHE A 243 -18.60 5.38 15.46
C PHE A 243 -19.71 4.39 15.84
N PRO A 244 -20.87 4.87 16.35
CA PRO A 244 -22.03 4.03 16.61
C PRO A 244 -22.50 3.26 15.38
N SER A 245 -22.53 3.93 14.22
CA SER A 245 -22.98 3.37 12.93
C SER A 245 -22.12 2.21 12.43
N THR A 246 -20.83 2.14 12.80
CA THR A 246 -19.94 1.04 12.36
C THR A 246 -19.62 0.02 13.46
N SER A 247 -19.95 0.32 14.72
CA SER A 247 -19.55 -0.50 15.88
C SER A 247 -20.08 -1.94 15.87
N HIS A 248 -21.16 -2.19 15.14
CA HIS A 248 -21.80 -3.51 14.99
C HIS A 248 -21.23 -4.36 13.86
N LEU A 249 -20.29 -3.82 13.06
CA LEU A 249 -19.69 -4.54 11.94
C LEU A 249 -18.89 -5.75 12.42
N THR A 250 -19.13 -6.89 11.77
CA THR A 250 -18.46 -8.15 12.09
C THR A 250 -17.02 -8.19 11.55
N VAL A 251 -16.18 -9.08 12.09
CA VAL A 251 -14.80 -9.27 11.61
C VAL A 251 -14.71 -9.51 10.10
N PRO A 252 -15.54 -10.38 9.47
CA PRO A 252 -15.55 -10.52 8.01
C PRO A 252 -15.86 -9.21 7.27
N ALA A 253 -16.75 -8.37 7.81
CA ALA A 253 -17.09 -7.08 7.23
C ALA A 253 -15.89 -6.14 7.22
N VAL A 254 -15.19 -6.04 8.34
CA VAL A 254 -13.96 -5.23 8.43
C VAL A 254 -12.87 -5.78 7.51
N LEU A 255 -12.73 -7.11 7.39
CA LEU A 255 -11.79 -7.72 6.45
C LEU A 255 -12.10 -7.34 5.00
N LEU A 256 -13.39 -7.28 4.62
CA LEU A 256 -13.81 -6.79 3.31
C LEU A 256 -13.41 -5.33 3.10
N LEU A 257 -13.74 -4.45 4.04
CA LEU A 257 -13.34 -3.03 3.98
C LEU A 257 -11.82 -2.88 3.87
N TYR A 258 -11.07 -3.68 4.63
CA TYR A 258 -9.62 -3.67 4.63
C TYR A 258 -9.04 -4.09 3.28
N VAL A 259 -9.56 -5.15 2.66
CA VAL A 259 -9.13 -5.60 1.33
C VAL A 259 -9.49 -4.56 0.26
N LEU A 260 -10.72 -4.03 0.26
CA LEU A 260 -11.14 -2.99 -0.68
C LEU A 260 -10.26 -1.74 -0.56
N GLY A 261 -10.02 -1.27 0.66
CA GLY A 261 -9.11 -0.16 0.94
C GLY A 261 -7.67 -0.46 0.47
N SER A 262 -7.17 -1.67 0.71
CA SER A 262 -5.82 -2.09 0.26
C SER A 262 -5.69 -2.11 -1.27
N LEU A 263 -6.73 -2.55 -1.98
CA LEU A 263 -6.80 -2.48 -3.43
C LEU A 263 -6.86 -1.02 -3.93
N GLY A 264 -7.64 -0.16 -3.25
CA GLY A 264 -7.68 1.29 -3.50
C GLY A 264 -6.31 1.96 -3.34
N MET A 265 -5.55 1.58 -2.31
CA MET A 265 -4.17 2.04 -2.08
C MET A 265 -3.16 1.53 -3.12
N GLY A 266 -3.51 0.46 -3.86
CA GLY A 266 -2.71 -0.05 -4.97
C GLY A 266 -2.72 0.88 -6.19
N LEU A 267 -3.74 1.73 -6.33
CA LEU A 267 -3.76 2.73 -7.39
C LEU A 267 -2.62 3.73 -7.21
N PRO A 268 -2.02 4.24 -8.30
CA PRO A 268 -0.88 5.14 -8.25
C PRO A 268 -1.32 6.56 -7.84
N VAL A 269 -1.95 6.70 -6.67
CA VAL A 269 -2.43 7.95 -6.10
C VAL A 269 -1.74 8.18 -4.76
N GLN A 270 -1.32 9.42 -4.53
CA GLN A 270 -0.55 9.80 -3.34
C GLN A 270 -1.36 9.55 -2.06
N GLY A 271 -0.79 8.77 -1.14
CA GLY A 271 -1.46 8.37 0.12
C GLY A 271 -2.77 7.59 -0.07
N GLY A 272 -3.12 7.18 -1.29
CA GLY A 272 -4.43 6.60 -1.63
C GLY A 272 -5.63 7.51 -1.37
N ILE A 273 -5.40 8.83 -1.24
CA ILE A 273 -6.45 9.83 -1.03
C ILE A 273 -7.43 9.78 -2.21
N GLY A 274 -8.71 9.53 -1.95
CA GLY A 274 -9.73 9.35 -2.99
C GLY A 274 -10.04 7.87 -3.22
N PRO A 275 -9.17 7.07 -3.87
CA PRO A 275 -9.40 5.64 -4.06
C PRO A 275 -9.74 4.86 -2.80
N TRP A 276 -9.01 5.10 -1.71
CA TRP A 276 -9.25 4.40 -0.45
C TRP A 276 -10.62 4.79 0.13
N HIS A 277 -10.98 6.08 0.11
CA HIS A 277 -12.30 6.54 0.58
C HIS A 277 -13.42 5.95 -0.26
N LEU A 278 -13.29 5.99 -1.58
CA LEU A 278 -14.27 5.41 -2.51
C LEU A 278 -14.48 3.92 -2.21
N ALA A 279 -13.38 3.17 -2.06
CA ALA A 279 -13.43 1.73 -1.82
C ALA A 279 -14.06 1.38 -0.46
N VAL A 280 -13.72 2.10 0.61
CA VAL A 280 -14.27 1.88 1.94
C VAL A 280 -15.74 2.32 2.04
N ILE A 281 -16.11 3.47 1.46
CA ILE A 281 -17.50 3.93 1.43
C ILE A 281 -18.38 2.96 0.62
N ALA A 282 -17.90 2.49 -0.54
CA ALA A 282 -18.59 1.46 -1.29
C ALA A 282 -18.72 0.17 -0.47
N GLY A 283 -17.65 -0.26 0.20
CA GLY A 283 -17.70 -1.42 1.09
C GLY A 283 -18.66 -1.27 2.27
N LEU A 284 -18.82 -0.06 2.82
CA LEU A 284 -19.76 0.23 3.91
C LEU A 284 -21.22 0.24 3.42
N SER A 285 -21.46 0.70 2.20
CA SER A 285 -22.81 0.70 1.60
C SER A 285 -23.40 -0.71 1.49
N TYR A 286 -22.56 -1.71 1.30
CA TYR A 286 -22.93 -3.12 1.32
C TYR A 286 -23.43 -3.61 2.69
N TYR A 287 -23.08 -2.92 3.77
CA TYR A 287 -23.58 -3.14 5.12
C TYR A 287 -24.66 -2.12 5.51
N GLY A 288 -25.23 -1.40 4.55
CA GLY A 288 -26.29 -0.40 4.76
C GLY A 288 -25.81 0.94 5.29
N ILE A 289 -24.50 1.13 5.48
CA ILE A 289 -23.93 2.38 5.99
C ILE A 289 -23.57 3.26 4.80
N THR A 290 -24.34 4.34 4.60
CA THR A 290 -24.26 5.18 3.39
C THR A 290 -24.17 6.67 3.74
N GLY A 291 -23.99 7.52 2.71
CA GLY A 291 -24.03 8.97 2.87
C GLY A 291 -22.97 9.51 3.84
N ASN A 292 -23.40 10.46 4.68
CA ASN A 292 -22.50 11.23 5.56
C ASN A 292 -21.83 10.36 6.63
N GLU A 293 -22.49 9.30 7.12
CA GLU A 293 -21.90 8.38 8.11
C GLU A 293 -20.70 7.62 7.52
N ALA A 294 -20.87 7.05 6.32
CA ALA A 294 -19.78 6.36 5.63
C ALA A 294 -18.64 7.31 5.28
N GLY A 295 -18.98 8.53 4.84
CA GLY A 295 -18.00 9.58 4.54
C GLY A 295 -17.21 10.05 5.77
N ALA A 296 -17.88 10.24 6.90
CA ALA A 296 -17.26 10.62 8.17
C ALA A 296 -16.34 9.51 8.70
N PHE A 297 -16.79 8.26 8.66
CA PHE A 297 -15.95 7.11 9.02
C PHE A 297 -14.68 7.06 8.17
N ALA A 298 -14.84 7.10 6.84
CA ALA A 298 -13.70 7.02 5.93
C ALA A 298 -12.72 8.19 6.14
N PHE A 299 -13.26 9.40 6.38
CA PHE A 299 -12.46 10.59 6.65
C PHE A 299 -11.61 10.45 7.92
N VAL A 300 -12.20 9.99 9.03
CA VAL A 300 -11.46 9.81 10.30
C VAL A 300 -10.50 8.64 10.22
N ALA A 301 -10.93 7.50 9.67
CA ALA A 301 -10.11 6.30 9.59
C ALA A 301 -8.86 6.52 8.72
N HIS A 302 -8.97 7.20 7.57
CA HIS A 302 -7.80 7.53 6.74
C HIS A 302 -7.03 8.75 7.27
N GLY A 303 -7.75 9.82 7.61
CA GLY A 303 -7.17 11.09 8.05
C GLY A 303 -6.32 10.95 9.30
N SER A 304 -6.75 10.15 10.28
CA SER A 304 -5.96 9.86 11.48
C SER A 304 -4.62 9.18 11.16
N GLN A 305 -4.58 8.29 10.16
CA GLN A 305 -3.32 7.65 9.72
C GLN A 305 -2.42 8.64 8.98
N MET A 306 -2.98 9.57 8.22
CA MET A 306 -2.21 10.66 7.59
C MET A 306 -1.59 11.58 8.65
N VAL A 307 -2.35 11.95 9.69
CA VAL A 307 -1.83 12.70 10.85
C VAL A 307 -0.71 11.92 11.53
N LEU A 308 -0.88 10.61 11.74
CA LEU A 308 0.17 9.78 12.32
C LEU A 308 1.45 9.80 11.47
N ILE A 309 1.33 9.66 10.15
CA ILE A 309 2.49 9.71 9.22
C ILE A 309 3.24 11.03 9.36
N VAL A 310 2.53 12.16 9.51
CA VAL A 310 3.15 13.46 9.77
C VAL A 310 3.88 13.46 11.12
N LEU A 311 3.25 12.96 12.19
CA LEU A 311 3.85 12.93 13.53
C LEU A 311 5.13 12.08 13.58
N ILE A 312 5.09 10.85 13.02
CA ILE A 312 6.28 9.99 12.97
C ILE A 312 7.36 10.56 12.03
N GLY A 313 6.96 11.30 11.00
CA GLY A 313 7.86 12.03 10.11
C GLY A 313 8.61 13.15 10.82
N ILE A 314 7.90 13.97 11.61
CA ILE A 314 8.49 15.00 12.48
C ILE A 314 9.47 14.36 13.47
N TYR A 315 9.06 13.26 14.12
CA TYR A 315 9.95 12.51 15.01
C TYR A 315 11.22 12.04 14.27
N ALA A 316 11.08 11.45 13.08
CA ALA A 316 12.22 10.97 12.31
C ALA A 316 13.17 12.13 11.93
N PHE A 317 12.62 13.27 11.51
CA PHE A 317 13.39 14.47 11.21
C PHE A 317 14.20 14.95 12.42
N ILE A 318 13.56 15.12 13.58
CA ILE A 318 14.23 15.55 14.82
C ILE A 318 15.28 14.51 15.25
N SER A 319 14.91 13.22 15.24
CA SER A 319 15.81 12.11 15.58
C SER A 319 17.04 12.06 14.69
N MET A 320 16.91 12.37 13.40
CA MET A 320 18.03 12.49 12.45
C MET A 320 18.86 13.76 12.68
N ALA A 321 18.23 14.90 12.95
CA ALA A 321 18.91 16.16 13.21
C ALA A 321 19.76 16.12 14.49
N CYS A 322 19.27 15.44 15.54
CA CYS A 322 19.99 15.23 16.79
C CYS A 322 21.12 14.17 16.67
N ASP A 323 21.20 13.43 15.58
CA ASP A 323 22.22 12.40 15.42
C ASP A 323 23.56 13.01 15.00
N LYS A 324 24.50 13.07 15.95
CA LYS A 324 25.86 13.62 15.78
C LYS A 324 26.72 12.83 14.80
N LYS A 325 26.32 11.61 14.40
CA LYS A 325 26.87 10.94 13.23
C LYS A 325 26.35 11.65 11.97
N LYS A 326 26.79 12.91 11.75
CA LYS A 326 26.64 13.57 10.46
C LYS A 326 27.26 12.65 9.40
N PRO A 327 26.54 12.28 8.34
CA PRO A 327 27.21 11.85 7.13
C PRO A 327 28.14 13.00 6.73
N ARG A 328 29.44 12.74 6.63
CA ARG A 328 30.35 13.71 6.05
C ARG A 328 29.99 13.77 4.57
N GLY A 329 29.39 14.89 4.15
CA GLY A 329 29.27 15.28 2.75
C GLY A 329 27.85 15.26 2.20
N GLU A 330 27.33 16.46 2.00
CA GLU A 330 26.55 16.84 0.81
C GLU A 330 27.01 16.03 -0.41
N ARG A 331 26.09 15.23 -0.96
CA ARG A 331 26.01 14.73 -2.35
C ARG A 331 25.12 13.49 -2.38
N VAL A 332 23.82 13.71 -2.46
CA VAL A 332 22.87 12.66 -2.89
C VAL A 332 22.07 13.19 -4.07
N VAL A 333 21.70 14.48 -4.06
CA VAL A 333 21.07 15.11 -5.23
C VAL A 333 22.07 15.29 -6.39
N GLU A 334 23.33 15.59 -6.11
CA GLU A 334 24.38 15.73 -7.13
C GLU A 334 24.84 14.37 -7.71
N ASP A 335 24.99 13.34 -6.88
CA ASP A 335 25.45 12.02 -7.34
C ASP A 335 24.38 11.24 -8.12
N ILE A 336 23.09 11.50 -7.86
CA ILE A 336 21.98 10.98 -8.68
C ILE A 336 21.97 11.61 -10.10
N VAL A 337 22.58 12.79 -10.28
CA VAL A 337 22.68 13.47 -11.58
C VAL A 337 23.96 13.07 -12.33
N THR A 338 25.03 12.66 -11.65
CA THR A 338 26.33 12.36 -12.27
C THR A 338 26.54 10.89 -12.65
N GLU A 339 25.78 9.93 -12.09
CA GLU A 339 25.82 8.51 -12.50
C GLU A 339 25.11 8.21 -13.84
N ILE A 340 24.63 9.23 -14.58
CA ILE A 340 24.24 9.06 -15.98
C ILE A 340 25.51 9.06 -16.83
N PRO A 341 25.81 7.99 -17.60
CA PRO A 341 26.95 7.95 -18.52
C PRO A 341 26.98 9.21 -19.37
N GLU A 342 28.17 9.77 -19.60
CA GLU A 342 28.35 10.96 -20.45
C GLU A 342 27.77 10.79 -21.86
N SER A 343 27.57 9.54 -22.31
CA SER A 343 26.91 9.19 -23.57
C SER A 343 25.39 9.41 -23.60
N ASP A 344 24.74 9.73 -22.47
CA ASP A 344 23.27 9.85 -22.35
C ASP A 344 22.78 11.18 -21.72
N ARG A 345 23.67 12.18 -21.63
CA ARG A 345 23.28 13.57 -21.30
C ARG A 345 22.72 14.27 -22.56
N PRO A 346 21.65 15.08 -22.41
CA PRO A 346 20.94 15.69 -23.54
C PRO A 346 21.74 16.77 -24.27
#